data_AF-A0A0G0LJR1-F1
#
_entry.id   AF-A0A0G0LJR1-F1
#
_cell.length_a   1.000
_cell.length_b   1.000
_cell.length_c   1.000
_cell.angle_alpha   90.00
_cell.angle_beta   90.00
_cell.angle_gamma   90.00
#
_symmetry.space_group_name_H-M   'P 1'
#
loop_
_entity.id
_entity.type
_entity.pdbx_description
1 polymer ?
#
loop_
_entity_poly.entity_id
_entity_poly.type
_entity_poly.pdbx_seq_one_letter_code
_entity_poly.pdbx_strand_id
1 'polypeptide(L)'
;MYELLSVDPNELTTVDADMWYKVNNYERGLVTPVDLQEYRTDVKNSNNSSRLQFQGLIFNKISPIWSYETQEKIKKDKTKP
;
A
#
# COMPACT_ATOMS: atom_id res chain seq x y z
N MET A 1 -4.54 -15.45 6.02
CA MET A 1 -5.05 -16.10 4.79
C MET A 1 -6.58 -15.94 4.61
N TYR A 2 -7.36 -15.59 5.65
CA TYR A 2 -8.80 -15.26 5.53
C TYR A 2 -9.10 -13.93 4.82
N GLU A 3 -8.14 -12.99 4.82
CA GLU A 3 -8.30 -11.64 4.28
C GLU A 3 -8.50 -11.57 2.75
N LEU A 4 -8.22 -12.65 2.02
CA LEU A 4 -8.42 -12.72 0.56
C LEU A 4 -9.74 -13.39 0.17
N LEU A 5 -10.47 -14.00 1.11
CA LEU A 5 -11.72 -14.72 0.80
C LEU A 5 -12.86 -13.80 0.34
N SER A 6 -12.72 -12.50 0.60
CA SER A 6 -13.71 -11.49 0.26
C SER A 6 -13.34 -10.70 -1.01
N VAL A 7 -12.15 -10.94 -1.57
CA VAL A 7 -11.66 -10.32 -2.81
C VAL A 7 -11.93 -11.27 -3.98
N ASP A 8 -12.74 -10.85 -4.95
CA ASP A 8 -12.81 -11.56 -6.24
C ASP A 8 -11.60 -11.15 -7.11
N PRO A 9 -10.69 -12.08 -7.44
CA PRO A 9 -9.52 -11.78 -8.25
C PRO A 9 -9.85 -11.36 -9.68
N ASN A 10 -11.03 -11.72 -10.22
CA ASN A 10 -11.44 -11.33 -11.57
C ASN A 10 -11.88 -9.87 -11.65
N GLU A 11 -12.14 -9.24 -10.50
CA GLU A 11 -12.50 -7.83 -10.38
C GLU A 11 -11.28 -6.92 -10.15
N LEU A 12 -10.10 -7.51 -9.97
CA LEU A 12 -8.85 -6.77 -9.82
C LEU A 12 -8.32 -6.31 -11.18
N THR A 13 -7.63 -5.17 -11.14
CA THR A 13 -7.04 -4.53 -12.31
C THR A 13 -5.52 -4.66 -12.31
N THR A 14 -4.89 -4.33 -13.44
CA THR A 14 -3.43 -4.20 -13.53
C THR A 14 -2.87 -3.18 -12.54
N VAL A 15 -3.63 -2.13 -12.22
CA VAL A 15 -3.24 -1.12 -11.22
C VAL A 15 -3.16 -1.74 -9.82
N ASP A 16 -4.10 -2.61 -9.46
CA ASP A 16 -4.08 -3.34 -8.19
C ASP A 16 -2.88 -4.30 -8.12
N ALA A 17 -2.61 -5.02 -9.21
CA ALA A 17 -1.47 -5.94 -9.31
C ALA A 17 -0.13 -5.20 -9.21
N ASP A 18 0.03 -4.07 -9.89
CA ASP A 18 1.24 -3.24 -9.84
C ASP A 18 1.49 -2.69 -8.43
N MET A 19 0.46 -2.14 -7.78
CA MET A 19 0.58 -1.66 -6.41
C MET A 19 0.92 -2.80 -5.44
N TRP A 20 0.28 -3.97 -5.59
CA TRP A 20 0.61 -5.14 -4.79
C TRP A 20 2.07 -5.58 -4.99
N TYR A 21 2.55 -5.60 -6.23
CA TYR A 21 3.94 -5.93 -6.54
C TYR A 21 4.92 -4.96 -5.87
N LYS A 22 4.67 -3.65 -5.98
CA LYS A 22 5.51 -2.61 -5.35
C LYS A 22 5.55 -2.74 -3.83
N VAL A 23 4.42 -3.05 -3.20
CA VAL A 23 4.36 -3.22 -1.74
C VAL A 23 5.01 -4.54 -1.28
N ASN A 24 4.96 -5.61 -2.10
CA ASN A 24 5.63 -6.88 -1.77
C ASN A 24 7.14 -6.85 -1.96
N ASN A 25 7.60 -6.10 -2.97
CA ASN A 25 9.02 -5.95 -3.29
C ASN A 25 9.52 -4.55 -2.88
N TYR A 26 9.03 -4.08 -1.74
CA TYR A 26 9.24 -2.69 -1.34
C TYR A 26 10.74 -2.39 -1.21
N GLU A 27 11.19 -1.44 -2.02
CA GLU A 27 12.42 -0.68 -1.80
C GLU A 27 12.06 0.73 -1.35
N ARG A 28 12.92 1.35 -0.55
CA ARG A 28 12.65 2.68 0.00
C ARG A 28 12.33 3.68 -1.12
N GLY A 29 11.15 4.28 -1.05
CA GLY A 29 10.68 5.26 -2.04
C GLY A 29 10.03 4.66 -3.30
N LEU A 30 9.92 3.33 -3.40
CA LEU A 30 9.22 2.65 -4.49
C LEU A 30 7.70 2.89 -4.45
N VAL A 31 7.15 3.06 -3.25
CA VAL A 31 5.78 3.54 -3.03
C VAL A 31 5.86 4.82 -2.23
N THR A 32 5.42 5.92 -2.84
CA THR A 32 5.33 7.23 -2.20
C THR A 32 3.92 7.51 -1.67
N PRO A 33 3.74 8.52 -0.80
CA PRO A 33 2.41 8.97 -0.40
C PRO A 33 1.52 9.39 -1.58
N VAL A 34 2.11 9.91 -2.66
CA VAL A 34 1.39 10.33 -3.87
C VAL A 34 0.88 9.11 -4.62
N ASP A 35 1.73 8.10 -4.86
CA ASP A 35 1.32 6.86 -5.53
C ASP A 35 0.16 6.18 -4.79
N LEU A 36 0.22 6.18 -3.46
CA LEU A 36 -0.84 5.60 -2.64
C LEU A 36 -2.14 6.42 -2.71
N GLN A 37 -2.05 7.75 -2.78
CA GLN A 37 -3.22 8.62 -2.93
C GLN A 37 -3.89 8.46 -4.30
N GLU A 38 -3.10 8.38 -5.37
CA GLU A 38 -3.58 8.12 -6.72
C GLU A 38 -4.29 6.76 -6.79
N TYR A 39 -3.66 5.72 -6.25
CA TYR A 39 -4.26 4.39 -6.16
C TYR A 39 -5.60 4.38 -5.40
N ARG A 40 -5.67 5.05 -4.25
CA ARG A 40 -6.91 5.15 -3.47
C ARG A 40 -8.02 5.89 -4.21
N THR A 41 -7.66 6.91 -4.97
CA THR A 41 -8.63 7.67 -5.79
C THR A 41 -9.18 6.79 -6.90
N ASP A 42 -8.32 6.05 -7.60
CA ASP A 42 -8.72 5.10 -8.64
C ASP A 42 -9.66 4.00 -8.10
N VAL A 43 -9.28 3.37 -6.98
CA VAL A 43 -10.13 2.36 -6.32
C VAL A 43 -11.49 2.94 -5.93
N LYS A 44 -11.51 4.14 -5.33
CA LYS A 44 -12.77 4.80 -4.94
C LYS A 44 -13.66 5.08 -6.15
N ASN A 45 -13.10 5.48 -7.28
CA ASN A 45 -13.84 5.78 -8.50
C ASN A 45 -14.40 4.52 -9.18
N SER A 46 -13.83 3.35 -8.92
CA SER A 46 -14.30 2.08 -9.50
C SER A 46 -15.64 1.59 -8.93
N ASN A 47 -16.05 2.07 -7.74
CA ASN A 47 -17.19 1.55 -6.98
C ASN A 47 -17.21 0.01 -6.84
N ASN A 48 -16.04 -0.64 -6.85
CA ASN A 48 -15.91 -2.09 -6.76
C ASN A 48 -15.49 -2.53 -5.34
N SER A 49 -16.27 -3.43 -4.74
CA SER A 49 -16.03 -3.90 -3.37
C SER A 49 -14.76 -4.73 -3.22
N SER A 50 -14.42 -5.57 -4.20
CA SER A 50 -13.20 -6.39 -4.18
C SER A 50 -11.95 -5.50 -4.20
N ARG A 51 -11.94 -4.47 -5.06
CA ARG A 51 -10.86 -3.47 -5.12
C ARG A 51 -10.74 -2.69 -3.82
N LEU A 52 -11.85 -2.26 -3.22
CA LEU A 52 -11.85 -1.56 -1.92
C LEU A 52 -11.24 -2.41 -0.80
N GLN A 53 -11.56 -3.70 -0.76
CA GLN A 53 -11.00 -4.61 0.23
C GLN A 53 -9.52 -4.89 -0.05
N PHE A 54 -9.15 -5.08 -1.31
CA PHE A 54 -7.76 -5.30 -1.71
C PHE A 54 -6.88 -4.09 -1.40
N GLN A 55 -7.40 -2.87 -1.56
CA GLN A 55 -6.76 -1.63 -1.10
C GLN A 55 -6.47 -1.67 0.42
N GLY A 56 -7.37 -2.24 1.23
CA GLY A 56 -7.15 -2.45 2.65
C GLY A 56 -5.94 -3.35 2.93
N LEU A 57 -5.78 -4.43 2.16
CA LEU A 57 -4.64 -5.35 2.28
C LEU A 57 -3.31 -4.68 1.92
N ILE A 58 -3.30 -3.91 0.84
CA ILE A 58 -2.15 -3.08 0.44
C ILE A 58 -1.78 -2.13 1.58
N PHE A 59 -2.77 -1.46 2.18
CA PHE A 59 -2.52 -0.51 3.27
C PHE A 59 -1.98 -1.19 4.54
N ASN A 60 -2.54 -2.34 4.92
CA ASN A 60 -2.05 -3.13 6.05
C ASN A 60 -0.60 -3.57 5.86
N LYS A 61 -0.17 -3.78 4.61
CA LYS A 61 1.19 -4.20 4.31
C LYS A 61 2.20 -3.06 4.25
N ILE A 62 1.85 -1.91 3.67
CA ILE A 62 2.77 -0.75 3.58
C ILE A 62 2.91 0.01 4.92
N SER A 63 1.86 0.05 5.74
CA SER A 63 1.83 0.88 6.96
C SER A 63 2.94 0.55 7.98
N PRO A 64 3.25 -0.73 8.29
CA PRO A 64 4.35 -1.06 9.19
C PRO A 64 5.72 -0.63 8.65
N ILE A 65 5.93 -0.74 7.33
CA ILE A 65 7.18 -0.37 6.66
C ILE A 65 7.42 1.14 6.82
N TRP A 66 6.43 1.96 6.50
CA TRP A 66 6.54 3.41 6.63
C TRP A 66 6.66 3.86 8.09
N SER A 67 5.99 3.18 9.02
CA SER A 67 6.15 3.43 10.45
C SER A 67 7.61 3.21 10.90
N TYR A 68 8.21 2.08 10.50
CA TYR A 68 9.62 1.78 10.79
C TYR A 68 10.56 2.84 10.18
N GLU A 69 10.35 3.21 8.92
CA GLU A 69 11.16 4.24 8.27
C GLU A 69 11.07 5.60 8.94
N THR A 70 9.89 5.98 9.42
CA THR A 70 9.66 7.23 10.13
C THR A 70 10.43 7.23 11.45
N GLN A 71 10.39 6.12 12.20
CA GLN A 71 11.15 5.96 13.43
C GLN A 71 12.68 6.02 13.20
N GLU A 72 13.17 5.36 12.14
CA GLU A 72 14.58 5.41 11.74
C GLU A 72 15.05 6.82 11.38
N LYS A 73 14.23 7.60 10.66
CA LYS A 73 14.54 9.02 10.38
C LYS A 73 14.65 9.84 11.67
N ILE A 74 13.67 9.71 12.57
CA ILE A 74 13.66 10.43 13.85
C ILE A 74 14.89 10.09 14.71
N LYS A 75 15.31 8.82 14.75
CA LYS A 75 16.53 8.41 15.49
C LYS A 75 17.81 9.03 14.90
N LYS A 76 17.92 9.08 13.57
CA LYS A 76 19.08 9.68 12.87
C LYS A 76 19.14 11.19 13.06
N ASP A 77 18.00 11.87 13.12
CA ASP A 77 17.97 13.32 13.36
C ASP A 77 18.32 13.67 14.82
N LYS A 78 17.96 12.82 15.79
CA LYS A 78 18.33 12.99 17.21
C LYS A 78 19.81 12.71 17.53
N THR A 79 20.57 12.17 16.58
CA THR A 79 21.99 11.81 16.76
C THR A 79 22.94 12.71 15.95
N LYS A 80 22.42 13.73 15.25
CA LYS A 80 23.25 14.78 14.67
C LYS A 80 23.66 15.80 15.76
N PRO A 81 24.97 16.07 15.94
CA PRO A 81 25.48 17.01 16.94
C PRO A 81 25.13 18.47 16.62
#